data_AF-A0A2R6JBQ1-F1
#
_entry.id   AF-A0A2R6JBQ1-F1
#
_cell.length_a   1.000
_cell.length_b   1.000
_cell.length_c   1.000
_cell.angle_alpha   90.00
_cell.angle_beta   90.00
_cell.angle_gamma   90.00
#
_symmetry.space_group_name_H-M   'P 1'
#
loop_
_entity.id
_entity.type
_entity.pdbx_description
1 polymer ?
#
loop_
_entity_poly.entity_id
_entity_poly.type
_entity_poly.pdbx_seq_one_letter_code
_entity_poly.pdbx_strand_id
1 'polypeptide(L)'
;MNLSESTWTDVRDADADAALLPVGSTEQHGPHAPLGVDAMTAEAVAEAGAERYANDDGDREALVGPTIPVGVAEEHRAFDGTLWVSPDTFRAY
;
A
#
# COMPACT_ATOMS: atom_id res chain seq x y z
N MET A 1 -2.27 3.53 -12.92
CA MET A 1 -3.67 3.18 -12.62
C MET A 1 -3.82 2.61 -11.20
N ASN A 2 -4.90 2.93 -10.46
CA ASN A 2 -5.21 2.34 -9.14
C ASN A 2 -6.16 1.14 -9.29
N LEU A 3 -5.75 -0.04 -8.82
CA LEU A 3 -6.50 -1.29 -8.99
C LEU A 3 -7.85 -1.29 -8.25
N SER A 4 -7.96 -0.62 -7.11
CA SER A 4 -9.19 -0.61 -6.31
C SER A 4 -10.32 0.18 -6.97
N GLU A 5 -9.97 1.06 -7.91
CA GLU A 5 -10.88 1.95 -8.63
C GLU A 5 -11.07 1.56 -10.10
N SER A 6 -10.38 0.51 -10.55
CA SER A 6 -10.37 0.07 -11.95
C SER A 6 -11.26 -1.14 -12.16
N THR A 7 -11.85 -1.23 -13.36
CA THR A 7 -12.52 -2.47 -13.77
C THR A 7 -11.48 -3.49 -14.23
N TRP A 8 -11.83 -4.77 -14.19
CA TRP A 8 -10.94 -5.82 -14.69
C TRP A 8 -10.61 -5.66 -16.19
N THR A 9 -11.47 -5.01 -16.96
CA THR A 9 -11.21 -4.71 -18.38
C THR A 9 -10.21 -3.57 -18.55
N ASP A 10 -10.23 -2.55 -17.69
CA ASP A 10 -9.22 -1.49 -17.72
C ASP A 10 -7.82 -2.07 -17.44
N VAL A 11 -7.73 -2.98 -16.45
CA VAL A 11 -6.47 -3.67 -16.11
C VAL A 11 -6.00 -4.59 -17.24
N ARG A 12 -6.92 -5.31 -17.91
CA ARG A 12 -6.59 -6.16 -19.06
C ARG A 12 -6.02 -5.34 -20.22
N ASP A 13 -6.57 -4.15 -20.44
CA ASP A 13 -6.25 -3.29 -21.57
C ASP A 13 -5.11 -2.29 -21.25
N ALA A 14 -4.60 -2.29 -20.01
CA ALA A 14 -3.46 -1.49 -19.56
C ALA A 14 -2.14 -2.06 -20.08
N ASP A 15 -1.25 -1.18 -20.56
CA ASP A 15 0.13 -1.53 -20.97
C ASP A 15 1.10 -1.30 -19.80
N ALA A 16 0.85 -1.98 -18.69
CA ALA A 16 1.64 -1.83 -17.47
C ALA A 16 2.76 -2.88 -17.39
N ASP A 17 3.99 -2.41 -17.15
CA ASP A 17 5.18 -3.27 -16.98
C ASP A 17 5.67 -3.34 -15.52
N ALA A 18 5.01 -2.59 -14.62
CA ALA A 18 5.28 -2.61 -13.19
C ALA A 18 4.00 -2.55 -12.35
N ALA A 19 4.09 -3.06 -11.12
CA ALA A 19 3.06 -2.89 -10.10
C ALA A 19 3.68 -2.56 -8.74
N LEU A 20 3.08 -1.62 -8.02
CA LEU A 20 3.43 -1.20 -6.68
C LEU A 20 2.33 -1.69 -5.74
N LEU A 21 2.69 -2.44 -4.70
CA LEU A 21 1.77 -2.86 -3.66
C LEU A 21 2.13 -2.13 -2.37
N PRO A 22 1.37 -1.10 -1.97
CA PRO A 22 1.64 -0.39 -0.74
C PRO A 22 1.42 -1.31 0.46
N VAL A 23 2.41 -1.34 1.36
CA VAL A 23 2.35 -2.11 2.60
C VAL A 23 2.62 -1.17 3.75
N GLY A 24 1.66 -1.08 4.67
CA GLY A 24 1.80 -0.33 5.91
C GLY A 24 1.29 -1.14 7.10
N SER A 25 0.77 -0.41 8.08
CA SER A 25 0.27 -0.94 9.33
C SER A 25 -0.83 -0.05 9.89
N THR A 26 -1.60 -0.59 10.83
CA THR A 26 -2.52 0.15 11.70
C THR A 26 -1.99 -0.02 13.12
N GLU A 27 -1.15 0.91 13.56
CA GLU A 27 -0.37 0.79 14.79
C GLU A 27 -0.19 2.13 15.51
N GLN A 28 0.22 2.06 16.78
CA GLN A 28 0.45 3.26 17.55
C GLN A 28 1.62 4.09 16.99
N HIS A 29 1.45 5.41 16.92
CA HIS A 29 2.53 6.35 16.61
C HIS A 29 2.61 7.46 17.69
N GLY A 30 2.42 7.08 18.96
CA GLY A 30 2.33 7.99 20.08
C GLY A 30 1.07 8.87 20.08
N PRO A 31 0.97 9.85 21.01
CA PRO A 31 -0.29 10.58 21.27
C PRO A 31 -0.63 11.67 20.24
N HIS A 32 0.17 11.82 19.19
CA HIS A 32 0.11 12.98 18.29
C HIS A 32 -0.19 12.60 16.84
N ALA A 33 -0.18 11.31 16.50
CA ALA A 33 -0.31 10.82 15.14
C ALA A 33 -1.44 9.79 15.02
N PRO A 34 -2.11 9.71 13.86
CA PRO A 34 -3.10 8.66 13.58
C PRO A 34 -2.49 7.26 13.60
N LEU A 35 -3.32 6.22 13.77
CA LEU A 35 -2.86 4.82 13.74
C LEU A 35 -2.47 4.33 12.33
N GLY A 36 -2.96 5.00 11.28
CA GLY A 36 -2.76 4.56 9.89
C GLY A 36 -1.62 5.26 9.16
N VAL A 37 -0.68 5.90 9.88
CA VAL A 37 0.39 6.70 9.24
C VAL A 37 1.18 5.86 8.25
N ASP A 38 1.52 4.63 8.61
CA ASP A 38 2.27 3.73 7.72
C ASP A 38 1.51 3.43 6.43
N ALA A 39 0.22 3.07 6.53
CA ALA A 39 -0.61 2.78 5.37
C ALA A 39 -0.78 4.02 4.47
N MET A 40 -1.11 5.18 5.05
CA MET A 40 -1.26 6.45 4.32
C MET A 40 0.03 6.87 3.63
N THR A 41 1.18 6.69 4.31
CA THR A 41 2.49 7.07 3.75
C THR A 41 2.88 6.14 2.61
N ALA A 42 2.72 4.83 2.78
CA ALA A 42 3.03 3.84 1.75
C ALA A 42 2.18 4.07 0.48
N GLU A 43 0.88 4.33 0.66
CA GLU A 43 -0.04 4.64 -0.44
C GLU A 43 0.39 5.90 -1.19
N ALA A 44 0.59 7.01 -0.47
CA ALA A 44 0.99 8.28 -1.09
C ALA A 44 2.34 8.18 -1.84
N VAL A 45 3.30 7.43 -1.29
CA VAL A 45 4.59 7.20 -1.96
C VAL A 45 4.43 6.34 -3.21
N ALA A 46 3.60 5.30 -3.16
CA ALA A 46 3.35 4.44 -4.32
C ALA A 46 2.65 5.19 -5.45
N GLU A 47 1.64 6.00 -5.13
CA GLU A 47 0.93 6.84 -6.10
C GLU A 47 1.88 7.84 -6.76
N ALA A 48 2.63 8.61 -5.96
CA ALA A 48 3.61 9.56 -6.48
C ALA A 48 4.73 8.88 -7.30
N GLY A 49 5.15 7.69 -6.89
CA GLY A 49 6.13 6.87 -7.63
C GLY A 49 5.60 6.41 -8.98
N ALA A 50 4.36 5.92 -9.04
CA ALA A 50 3.70 5.50 -10.28
C ALA A 50 3.51 6.67 -11.25
N GLU A 51 3.07 7.82 -10.74
CA GLU A 51 2.97 9.06 -11.54
C GLU A 51 4.33 9.45 -12.11
N ARG A 52 5.39 9.41 -11.29
CA ARG A 52 6.73 9.77 -11.75
C ARG A 52 7.29 8.79 -12.78
N TYR A 53 7.07 7.48 -12.59
CA TYR A 53 7.47 6.44 -13.53
C TYR A 53 6.84 6.63 -14.92
N ALA A 54 5.55 6.98 -14.97
CA ALA A 54 4.86 7.23 -16.23
C ALA A 54 5.40 8.46 -16.99
N ASN A 55 5.82 9.49 -16.26
CA ASN A 55 6.32 10.73 -16.87
C ASN A 55 7.72 10.63 -17.46
N ASP A 56 8.59 9.76 -16.92
CA ASP A 56 10.01 9.71 -17.30
C ASP A 56 10.26 8.91 -18.61
N ASP A 57 9.42 7.93 -18.94
CA ASP A 57 9.59 7.06 -20.13
C ASP A 57 8.44 7.13 -21.17
N GLY A 58 7.42 7.96 -20.95
CA GLY A 58 6.37 8.34 -21.92
C GLY A 58 5.35 7.26 -22.32
N ASP A 59 5.74 5.99 -22.30
CA ASP A 59 4.93 4.84 -22.73
C ASP A 59 4.82 3.76 -21.64
N ARG A 60 5.31 4.02 -20.42
CA ARG A 60 5.31 3.03 -19.32
C ARG A 60 4.26 3.34 -18.28
N GLU A 61 3.57 2.32 -17.80
CA GLU A 61 2.59 2.44 -16.72
C GLU A 61 2.95 1.53 -15.53
N ALA A 62 2.80 2.08 -14.32
CA ALA A 62 2.80 1.30 -13.09
C ALA A 62 1.38 1.23 -12.51
N LEU A 63 0.95 0.01 -12.14
CA LEU A 63 -0.28 -0.21 -11.39
C LEU A 63 -0.03 0.01 -9.90
N VAL A 64 -0.99 0.59 -9.19
CA VAL A 64 -0.97 0.68 -7.72
C VAL A 64 -2.04 -0.26 -7.18
N GLY A 65 -1.62 -1.26 -6.41
CA GLY A 65 -2.50 -2.23 -5.77
C GLY A 65 -3.17 -1.66 -4.51
N PRO A 66 -4.15 -2.38 -3.95
CA PRO A 66 -4.78 -1.99 -2.70
C PRO A 66 -3.75 -2.00 -1.56
N THR A 67 -3.73 -0.93 -0.78
CA THR A 67 -2.86 -0.81 0.39
C THR A 67 -3.13 -1.91 1.41
N ILE A 68 -2.10 -2.63 1.85
CA ILE A 68 -2.20 -3.60 2.95
C ILE A 68 -2.10 -2.84 4.29
N PRO A 69 -3.17 -2.76 5.09
CA PRO A 69 -3.21 -1.89 6.27
C PRO A 69 -2.89 -2.61 7.59
N VAL A 70 -2.63 -3.92 7.56
CA VAL A 70 -2.30 -4.72 8.75
C VAL A 70 -0.99 -5.44 8.50
N GLY A 71 0.04 -5.07 9.28
CA GLY A 71 1.39 -5.60 9.16
C GLY A 71 1.79 -6.47 10.35
N VAL A 72 3.11 -6.71 10.42
CA VAL A 72 3.75 -7.36 11.58
C VAL A 72 4.06 -6.27 12.61
N ALA A 73 3.13 -6.07 13.54
CA ALA A 73 3.18 -5.00 14.56
C ALA A 73 2.91 -5.54 15.98
N GLU A 74 3.36 -6.76 16.26
CA GLU A 74 3.09 -7.45 17.53
C GLU A 74 3.63 -6.66 18.74
N GLU A 75 4.72 -5.91 18.58
CA GLU A 75 5.32 -5.02 19.58
C GLU A 75 4.40 -3.87 20.01
N HIS A 76 3.43 -3.50 19.17
CA HIS A 76 2.47 -2.43 19.41
C HIS A 76 1.11 -2.93 19.93
N ARG A 77 0.94 -4.25 20.10
CA ARG A 77 -0.34 -4.89 20.48
C ARG A 77 -0.95 -4.44 21.80
N ALA A 78 -0.17 -3.82 22.68
CA ALA A 78 -0.63 -3.33 23.97
C ALA A 78 -1.37 -1.98 23.87
N PHE A 79 -1.37 -1.33 22.70
CA PHE A 79 -1.98 -0.03 22.49
C PHE A 79 -3.32 -0.18 21.75
N ASP A 80 -4.36 0.44 22.30
CA ASP A 80 -5.73 0.37 21.79
C ASP A 80 -5.80 0.77 20.31
N GLY A 81 -6.49 -0.07 19.52
CA GLY A 81 -6.69 0.14 18.08
C GLY A 81 -5.59 -0.45 17.17
N THR A 82 -4.46 -0.91 17.71
CA THR A 82 -3.44 -1.60 16.90
C THR A 82 -3.98 -2.92 16.33
N LEU A 83 -3.82 -3.12 15.02
CA LEU A 83 -4.09 -4.38 14.33
C LEU A 83 -2.76 -5.01 13.91
N TRP A 84 -2.59 -6.31 14.16
CA TRP A 84 -1.33 -6.99 13.85
C TRP A 84 -1.57 -8.44 13.42
N VAL A 85 -0.64 -8.96 12.63
CA VAL A 85 -0.54 -10.38 12.27
C VAL A 85 0.85 -10.93 12.59
N SER A 86 0.96 -12.25 12.73
CA SER A 86 2.27 -12.88 12.87
C SER A 86 3.08 -12.75 11.56
N PRO A 87 4.42 -12.84 11.61
CA PRO A 87 5.25 -12.88 10.41
C PRO A 87 4.83 -13.98 9.42
N ASP A 88 4.43 -15.15 9.92
CA ASP A 88 4.04 -16.27 9.06
C ASP A 88 2.66 -16.06 8.42
N THR A 89 1.71 -15.46 9.15
CA THR A 89 0.43 -15.03 8.56
C THR A 89 0.65 -13.97 7.49
N PHE A 90 1.52 -12.99 7.75
CA PHE A 90 1.82 -11.93 6.78
C PHE A 90 2.50 -12.47 5.51
N ARG A 91 3.42 -13.43 5.66
CA ARG A 91 4.08 -14.10 4.51
C ARG A 91 3.12 -14.95 3.67
N ALA A 92 2.04 -15.45 4.27
CA ALA A 92 1.06 -16.30 3.60
C ALA A 92 -0.07 -15.52 2.93
N TYR A 93 -0.15 -14.22 3.17
CA TYR A 93 -1.08 -13.28 2.53
C TYR A 93 -0.64 -13.00 1.09
#